data_AF-A0A926VKF6-F1
#
_entry.id   AF-A0A926VKF6-F1
#
_cell.length_a   1.000
_cell.length_b   1.000
_cell.length_c   1.000
_cell.angle_alpha   90.00
_cell.angle_beta   90.00
_cell.angle_gamma   90.00
#
_symmetry.space_group_name_H-M   'P 1'
#
loop_
_entity.id
_entity.type
_entity.pdbx_description
1 polymer ?
#
loop_
_entity_poly.entity_id
_entity_poly.type
_entity_poly.pdbx_seq_one_letter_code
_entity_poly.pdbx_strand_id
1 'polypeptide(L)'
;MLEIHKITGLRAQHFADLIRTAQLVFDPARGVSGRYLKVDWEKFGIPLEVVENLQSLGQQYQFASPHIPVEDIWEKLTPETRRWFVEKKDYLWQFEEAFPAFDED
;
A
#
# COMPACT_ATOMS: atom_id res chain seq x y z
N MET A 1 -1.87 -20.84 1.28
CA MET A 1 -1.06 -19.99 2.19
C MET A 1 0.47 -20.17 2.05
N LEU A 2 1.03 -21.40 2.00
CA LEU A 2 2.49 -21.63 2.00
C LEU A 2 3.24 -21.24 0.71
N GLU A 3 2.57 -21.22 -0.45
CA GLU A 3 3.24 -21.13 -1.74
C GLU A 3 3.69 -19.69 -2.09
N ILE A 4 2.83 -18.70 -1.88
CA ILE A 4 3.19 -17.27 -2.06
C ILE A 4 4.36 -16.90 -1.14
N HIS A 5 4.27 -17.25 0.16
CA HIS A 5 5.34 -16.96 1.12
C HIS A 5 6.67 -17.62 0.73
N LYS A 6 6.64 -18.87 0.24
CA LYS A 6 7.85 -19.60 -0.17
C LYS A 6 8.49 -19.05 -1.45
N ILE A 7 7.68 -18.63 -2.43
CA ILE A 7 8.18 -18.16 -3.73
C ILE A 7 8.64 -16.70 -3.65
N THR A 8 7.90 -15.85 -2.94
CA THR A 8 8.12 -14.39 -2.92
C THR A 8 8.87 -13.90 -1.68
N GLY A 9 8.94 -14.73 -0.64
CA GLY A 9 9.41 -14.30 0.68
C GLY A 9 8.51 -13.24 1.32
N LEU A 10 7.28 -13.07 0.86
CA LEU A 10 6.30 -12.19 1.49
C LEU A 10 5.82 -12.81 2.81
N ARG A 11 5.35 -11.95 3.73
CA ARG A 11 4.79 -12.31 5.03
C ARG A 11 3.58 -11.44 5.28
N ALA A 12 2.70 -11.84 6.20
CA ALA A 12 1.50 -11.07 6.55
C ALA A 12 1.80 -9.59 6.86
N GLN A 13 2.93 -9.29 7.52
CA GLN A 13 3.37 -7.92 7.77
C GLN A 13 3.53 -7.10 6.48
N HIS A 14 4.19 -7.64 5.45
CA HIS A 14 4.36 -6.93 4.18
C HIS A 14 3.02 -6.61 3.51
N PHE A 15 2.02 -7.49 3.66
CA PHE A 15 0.67 -7.23 3.15
C PHE A 15 -0.03 -6.12 3.94
N ALA A 16 0.15 -6.07 5.27
CA ALA A 16 -0.35 -4.96 6.07
C ALA A 16 0.31 -3.64 5.66
N ASP A 17 1.62 -3.62 5.44
CA ASP A 17 2.36 -2.44 4.99
C ASP A 17 1.93 -2.00 3.58
N LEU A 18 1.63 -2.96 2.69
CA LEU A 18 1.08 -2.68 1.36
C LEU A 18 -0.30 -2.02 1.46
N ILE A 19 -1.18 -2.50 2.34
CA ILE A 19 -2.51 -1.92 2.52
C ILE A 19 -2.41 -0.50 3.08
N ARG A 20 -1.52 -0.25 4.05
CA ARG A 20 -1.27 1.12 4.55
C ARG A 20 -0.73 2.03 3.46
N THR A 21 0.21 1.53 2.66
CA THR A 21 0.74 2.27 1.49
C THR A 21 -0.38 2.58 0.50
N ALA A 22 -1.26 1.63 0.20
CA ALA A 22 -2.40 1.81 -0.70
C ALA A 22 -3.38 2.86 -0.17
N GLN A 23 -3.73 2.80 1.13
CA GLN A 23 -4.57 3.79 1.80
C GLN A 23 -3.97 5.20 1.70
N LEU A 24 -2.65 5.31 1.88
CA LEU A 24 -1.92 6.57 1.76
C LEU A 24 -1.87 7.09 0.31
N VAL A 25 -1.71 6.19 -0.67
CA VAL A 25 -1.75 6.55 -2.10
C VAL A 25 -3.13 7.05 -2.51
N PHE A 26 -4.19 6.44 -1.96
CA PHE A 26 -5.57 6.84 -2.18
C PHE A 26 -5.92 8.17 -1.49
N ASP A 27 -5.55 8.30 -0.22
CA ASP A 27 -5.80 9.49 0.59
C ASP A 27 -4.53 9.94 1.33
N PRO A 28 -3.65 10.70 0.67
CA PRO A 28 -2.40 11.15 1.26
C PRO A 28 -2.61 12.14 2.41
N ALA A 29 -3.80 12.73 2.51
CA ALA A 29 -4.20 13.62 3.60
C ALA A 29 -4.80 12.85 4.79
N ARG A 30 -4.95 11.52 4.69
CA ARG A 30 -5.52 10.64 5.73
C ARG A 30 -6.87 11.13 6.26
N GLY A 31 -7.73 11.64 5.38
CA GLY A 31 -9.08 12.08 5.72
C GLY A 31 -9.17 13.51 6.28
N VAL A 32 -8.06 14.27 6.33
CA VAL A 32 -8.09 15.68 6.72
C VAL A 32 -8.85 16.49 5.68
N SER A 33 -10.10 16.79 6.01
CA SER A 33 -11.01 17.56 5.16
C SER A 33 -10.41 18.93 4.81
N GLY A 34 -10.40 19.26 3.51
CA GLY A 34 -9.91 20.56 3.00
C GLY A 34 -8.45 20.57 2.54
N ARG A 35 -7.72 19.45 2.59
CA ARG A 35 -6.37 19.31 2.02
C ARG A 35 -6.36 18.29 0.89
N TYR A 36 -6.32 18.77 -0.36
CA TYR A 36 -5.99 17.91 -1.51
C TYR A 36 -4.48 17.94 -1.74
N LEU A 37 -3.78 16.92 -1.26
CA LEU A 37 -2.35 16.77 -1.49
C LEU A 37 -2.12 16.01 -2.79
N LYS A 38 -1.67 16.70 -3.84
CA LYS A 38 -1.20 16.05 -5.06
C LYS A 38 0.23 15.57 -4.84
N VAL A 39 0.41 14.27 -4.67
CA VAL A 39 1.72 13.63 -4.51
C VAL A 39 2.20 13.10 -5.85
N ASP A 40 3.46 13.37 -6.15
CA ASP A 40 4.17 12.80 -7.30
C ASP A 40 4.83 11.48 -6.86
N TRP A 41 4.06 10.39 -6.91
CA TRP A 41 4.45 9.07 -6.41
C TRP A 41 5.60 8.44 -7.19
N GLU A 42 5.83 8.85 -8.44
CA GLU A 42 6.98 8.40 -9.24
C GLU A 42 8.31 8.83 -8.61
N LYS A 43 8.36 10.01 -7.96
CA LYS A 43 9.53 10.46 -7.20
C LYS A 43 9.85 9.60 -5.99
N PHE A 44 8.86 8.87 -5.48
CA PHE A 44 9.04 7.89 -4.40
C PHE A 44 9.26 6.46 -4.95
N GLY A 45 9.43 6.31 -6.27
CA GLY A 45 9.69 5.03 -6.90
C GLY A 45 8.45 4.13 -7.04
N ILE A 46 7.26 4.72 -7.08
CA ILE A 46 6.02 4.02 -7.43
C ILE A 46 5.64 4.37 -8.88
N PRO A 47 5.74 3.42 -9.82
CA PRO A 47 5.33 3.64 -11.21
C PRO A 47 3.84 3.95 -11.32
N LEU A 48 3.44 4.72 -12.34
CA LEU A 48 2.05 5.14 -12.54
C LEU A 48 1.04 3.97 -12.52
N GLU A 49 1.35 2.88 -13.24
CA GLU A 49 0.51 1.66 -13.28
C GLU A 49 0.30 1.02 -11.89
N VAL A 50 1.32 1.13 -11.03
CA VAL A 50 1.24 0.66 -9.64
C VAL A 50 0.41 1.62 -8.81
N VAL A 51 0.59 2.94 -9.00
CA VAL A 51 -0.21 3.97 -8.33
C VAL A 51 -1.70 3.77 -8.60
N GLU A 52 -2.11 3.54 -9.84
CA GLU A 52 -3.52 3.34 -10.20
C GLU A 52 -4.13 2.11 -9.50
N ASN A 53 -3.38 1.00 -9.45
CA ASN A 53 -3.83 -0.20 -8.75
C ASN A 53 -3.86 0.00 -7.22
N LEU A 54 -2.86 0.70 -6.65
CA LEU A 54 -2.82 1.05 -5.24
C LEU A 54 -3.93 2.04 -4.84
N GLN A 55 -4.30 3.00 -5.69
CA GLN A 55 -5.44 3.89 -5.44
C GLN A 55 -6.75 3.09 -5.33
N SER A 56 -6.97 2.16 -6.27
CA SER A 56 -8.15 1.28 -6.26
C SER A 56 -8.17 0.40 -5.01
N LEU A 57 -7.03 -0.17 -4.63
CA LEU A 57 -6.88 -1.02 -3.45
C LEU A 57 -7.08 -0.22 -2.16
N GLY A 58 -6.49 0.97 -2.08
CA GLY A 58 -6.59 1.89 -0.94
C GLY A 58 -8.00 2.39 -0.72
N GLN A 59 -8.73 2.71 -1.79
CA GLN A 59 -10.15 3.03 -1.72
C GLN A 59 -10.96 1.85 -1.17
N GLN A 60 -10.74 0.65 -1.73
CA GLN A 60 -11.47 -0.54 -1.31
C GLN A 60 -11.25 -0.87 0.17
N TYR A 61 -10.04 -0.68 0.66
CA TYR A 61 -9.64 -1.01 2.02
C TYR A 61 -9.46 0.23 2.92
N GLN A 62 -10.05 1.37 2.57
CA GLN A 62 -9.85 2.65 3.27
C GLN A 62 -10.12 2.55 4.77
N PHE A 63 -11.13 1.79 5.17
CA PHE A 63 -11.54 1.60 6.57
C PHE A 63 -11.22 0.20 7.10
N ALA A 64 -10.44 -0.58 6.36
CA ALA A 64 -10.20 -1.97 6.70
C ALA A 64 -9.17 -2.10 7.84
N SER A 65 -9.48 -2.99 8.78
CA SER A 65 -8.55 -3.45 9.81
C SER A 65 -7.44 -4.31 9.18
N PRO A 66 -6.23 -4.37 9.75
CA PRO A 66 -5.08 -5.13 9.21
C PRO A 66 -5.25 -6.66 9.11
N HIS A 67 -6.45 -7.20 9.33
CA HIS A 67 -6.75 -8.63 9.29
C HIS A 67 -7.37 -9.09 7.96
N ILE A 68 -7.09 -8.39 6.86
CA ILE A 68 -7.55 -8.82 5.53
C ILE A 68 -6.80 -10.10 5.13
N PRO A 69 -7.49 -11.13 4.60
CA PRO A 69 -6.83 -12.32 4.06
C PRO A 69 -5.81 -11.97 2.97
N VAL A 70 -4.60 -12.52 3.06
CA VAL A 70 -3.51 -12.22 2.11
C VAL A 70 -3.83 -12.63 0.68
N GLU A 71 -4.69 -13.64 0.50
CA GLU A 71 -5.18 -14.10 -0.80
C GLU A 71 -6.06 -13.05 -1.48
N ASP A 72 -7.03 -12.48 -0.75
CA ASP A 72 -7.90 -11.42 -1.24
C ASP A 72 -7.10 -10.21 -1.72
N ILE A 73 -6.05 -9.84 -0.97
CA ILE A 73 -5.14 -8.75 -1.36
C ILE A 73 -4.40 -9.15 -2.63
N TRP A 74 -3.76 -10.32 -2.64
CA TRP A 74 -2.92 -10.77 -3.74
C TRP A 74 -3.69 -10.86 -5.07
N GLU A 75 -4.93 -11.37 -5.05
CA GLU A 75 -5.79 -11.48 -6.22
C GLU A 75 -6.18 -10.12 -6.83
N LYS A 76 -6.17 -9.05 -6.04
CA LYS A 76 -6.49 -7.69 -6.48
C LYS A 76 -5.29 -6.94 -7.05
N LEU A 77 -4.09 -7.46 -6.89
CA LEU A 77 -2.88 -6.85 -7.44
C LEU A 77 -2.72 -7.23 -8.92
N THR A 78 -2.43 -6.21 -9.74
CA THR A 78 -1.98 -6.44 -11.12
C THR A 78 -0.61 -7.12 -11.13
N PRO A 79 -0.21 -7.79 -12.23
CA PRO A 79 1.12 -8.37 -12.36
C PRO A 79 2.26 -7.38 -12.07
N GLU A 80 2.09 -6.12 -12.43
CA GLU A 80 3.07 -5.06 -12.27
C GLU A 80 3.17 -4.61 -10.82
N THR A 81 2.04 -4.43 -10.13
CA THR A 81 2.01 -4.18 -8.69
C THR A 81 2.57 -5.36 -7.90
N ARG A 82 2.34 -6.61 -8.32
CA ARG A 82 2.93 -7.79 -7.65
C ARG A 82 4.45 -7.79 -7.75
N ARG A 83 5.01 -7.51 -8.93
CA ARG A 83 6.46 -7.42 -9.14
C ARG A 83 7.06 -6.32 -8.26
N TRP A 84 6.50 -5.12 -8.36
CA TRP A 84 6.91 -3.98 -7.56
C TRP A 84 6.81 -4.26 -6.05
N PHE A 85 5.73 -4.90 -5.60
CA PHE A 85 5.53 -5.23 -4.20
C PHE A 85 6.61 -6.19 -3.70
N VAL A 86 6.92 -7.25 -4.45
CA VAL A 86 7.99 -8.18 -4.09
C VAL A 86 9.36 -7.49 -4.00
N GLU A 87 9.64 -6.54 -4.90
CA GLU A 87 10.88 -5.75 -4.90
C GLU A 87 10.95 -4.74 -3.74
N LYS A 88 9.80 -4.18 -3.32
CA LYS A 88 9.73 -3.09 -2.32
C LYS A 88 9.27 -3.52 -0.93
N LYS A 89 8.90 -4.78 -0.72
CA LYS A 89 8.30 -5.30 0.52
C LYS A 89 9.01 -4.88 1.82
N ASP A 90 10.34 -4.79 1.81
CA ASP A 90 11.15 -4.45 3.00
C ASP A 90 11.28 -2.94 3.24
N TYR A 91 10.73 -2.11 2.34
CA TYR A 91 10.83 -0.64 2.36
C TYR A 91 9.47 0.05 2.44
N LEU A 92 8.36 -0.69 2.39
CA LEU A 92 7.01 -0.10 2.38
C LEU A 92 6.71 0.75 3.63
N TRP A 93 7.26 0.37 4.79
CA TRP A 93 7.12 1.12 6.03
C TRP A 93 7.70 2.55 5.94
N GLN A 94 8.66 2.82 5.05
CA GLN A 94 9.27 4.15 4.89
C GLN A 94 8.30 5.18 4.30
N PHE A 95 7.29 4.73 3.54
CA PHE A 95 6.24 5.60 3.05
C PHE A 95 5.40 6.16 4.21
N GLU A 96 5.29 5.45 5.33
CA GLU A 96 4.62 5.98 6.51
C GLU A 96 5.44 7.06 7.21
N GLU A 97 6.77 7.00 7.16
CA GLU A 97 7.63 8.05 7.74
C GLU A 97 7.60 9.35 6.92
N ALA A 98 7.48 9.23 5.59
CA ALA A 98 7.42 10.38 4.69
C ALA A 98 6.13 11.20 4.84
N PHE A 99 5.07 10.61 5.42
CA PHE A 99 3.78 11.23 5.60
C PHE A 99 3.44 11.22 7.09
N PRO A 100 3.61 12.35 7.81
CA PRO A 100 3.54 12.38 9.26
C PRO A 100 2.31 11.64 9.75
N ALA A 101 2.52 10.73 10.71
CA ALA A 101 1.42 10.19 11.48
C ALA A 101 0.67 11.37 12.10
N PHE A 102 -0.65 11.33 12.02
CA PHE A 102 -1.45 12.19 12.86
C PHE A 102 -1.20 11.70 14.29
N ASP A 103 -0.29 12.35 15.02
CA ASP A 103 -0.28 12.27 16.47
C ASP A 103 -1.64 12.82 16.90
N GLU A 104 -2.55 11.93 17.27
CA GLU A 104 -3.73 12.30 18.06
C GLU A 104 -3.21 12.77 19.42
N ASP A 105 -3.12 14.09 19.60
CA ASP A 105 -3.03 14.74 20.92
C ASP A 105 -4.38 14.61 21.64
#